data_AF-F4XLB0-F1
#
_entry.id   AF-F4XLB0-F1
#
_cell.length_a   1.000
_cell.length_b   1.000
_cell.length_c   1.000
_cell.angle_alpha   90.00
_cell.angle_beta   90.00
_cell.angle_gamma   90.00
#
_symmetry.space_group_name_H-M   'P 1'
#
loop_
_entity.id
_entity.type
_entity.pdbx_description
1 polymer ?
#
loop_
_entity_poly.entity_id
_entity_poly.type
_entity_poly.pdbx_seq_one_letter_code
_entity_poly.pdbx_strand_id
1 'polypeptide(L)'
;MVNLDYEELQLVFNKWSQHYGVIPSSEWISIDGKSLKNTVSNYDNAKQNLISCVSAFAHQRRLVLGVKMMSNKQESEIYVVRELIDLLDLT
;
A
#
# COMPACT_ATOMS: atom_id res chain seq x y z
N MET A 1 -7.32 -5.57 21.92
CA MET A 1 -6.65 -5.52 20.61
C MET A 1 -7.68 -4.94 19.64
N VAL A 2 -7.38 -3.84 18.96
CA VAL A 2 -8.32 -3.25 17.98
C VAL A 2 -8.36 -4.18 16.77
N ASN A 3 -9.54 -4.64 16.38
CA ASN A 3 -9.73 -5.36 15.14
C ASN A 3 -9.76 -4.31 14.02
N LEU A 4 -8.68 -4.23 13.24
CA LEU A 4 -8.51 -3.23 12.19
C LEU A 4 -8.83 -3.87 10.84
N ASP A 5 -9.79 -3.30 10.13
CA ASP A 5 -10.05 -3.65 8.74
C ASP A 5 -9.03 -2.93 7.85
N TYR A 6 -8.18 -3.71 7.18
CA TYR A 6 -7.10 -3.17 6.35
C TYR A 6 -7.60 -2.64 5.01
N GLU A 7 -8.72 -3.17 4.50
CA GLU A 7 -9.35 -2.65 3.28
C GLU A 7 -10.00 -1.29 3.57
N GLU A 8 -10.68 -1.17 4.71
CA GLU A 8 -11.24 0.12 5.16
C GLU A 8 -10.12 1.14 5.44
N LEU A 9 -9.03 0.72 6.09
CA LEU A 9 -7.87 1.58 6.31
C LEU A 9 -7.29 2.09 4.99
N GLN A 10 -7.09 1.21 4.01
CA GLN A 10 -6.63 1.58 2.68
C GLN A 10 -7.57 2.61 2.04
N LEU A 11 -8.87 2.36 2.09
CA LEU A 11 -9.88 3.23 1.51
C LEU A 11 -9.84 4.63 2.13
N VAL A 12 -9.85 4.72 3.47
CA VAL A 12 -9.85 6.00 4.18
C VAL A 12 -8.52 6.74 3.96
N PHE A 13 -7.39 6.03 3.99
CA PHE A 13 -6.08 6.63 3.74
C PHE A 13 -6.01 7.22 2.33
N ASN A 14 -6.40 6.46 1.31
CA ASN A 14 -6.31 6.90 -0.09
C ASN A 14 -7.26 8.07 -0.38
N LYS A 15 -8.45 8.10 0.24
CA LYS A 15 -9.34 9.26 0.17
C LYS A 15 -8.69 10.50 0.80
N TRP A 16 -8.05 10.34 1.95
CA TRP A 16 -7.36 11.44 2.62
C TRP A 16 -6.17 11.95 1.80
N SER A 17 -5.34 11.06 1.26
CA SER A 17 -4.12 11.44 0.52
C SER A 17 -4.42 12.12 -0.82
N GLN A 18 -5.55 11.80 -1.46
CA GLN A 18 -6.00 12.48 -2.69
C GLN A 18 -6.22 13.99 -2.52
N HIS A 19 -6.45 14.48 -1.29
CA HIS A 19 -6.59 15.92 -1.04
C HIS A 19 -5.31 16.73 -1.31
N TYR A 20 -4.15 16.09 -1.44
CA TYR A 20 -2.88 16.77 -1.71
C TYR A 20 -2.66 17.13 -3.19
N GLY A 21 -3.66 16.90 -4.06
CA GLY A 21 -3.75 17.43 -5.41
C GLY A 21 -2.97 16.67 -6.48
N VAL A 22 -2.91 17.25 -7.69
CA VAL A 22 -2.30 16.63 -8.88
C VAL A 22 -0.81 16.46 -8.71
N ILE A 23 -0.29 15.27 -9.03
CA ILE A 23 1.13 14.95 -8.91
C ILE A 23 1.90 15.51 -10.11
N PRO A 24 2.91 16.37 -9.91
CA PRO A 24 3.71 16.88 -11.02
C PRO A 24 4.42 15.73 -11.73
N SER A 25 4.45 15.77 -13.06
CA SER A 25 5.13 14.75 -13.88
C SER A 25 6.65 14.65 -13.64
N SER A 26 7.25 15.64 -12.97
CA SER A 26 8.67 15.65 -12.61
C SER A 26 8.96 15.14 -11.19
N GLU A 27 7.96 14.71 -10.43
CA GLU A 27 8.15 14.23 -9.07
C GLU A 27 8.63 12.76 -9.06
N TRP A 28 9.72 12.52 -8.34
CA TRP A 28 10.19 11.15 -8.08
C TRP A 28 9.32 10.49 -7.02
N ILE A 29 8.89 9.27 -7.31
CA ILE A 29 8.06 8.45 -6.42
C ILE A 29 8.77 7.12 -6.19
N SER A 30 8.92 6.73 -4.93
CA SER A 30 9.37 5.40 -4.56
C SER A 30 8.20 4.56 -4.09
N ILE A 31 8.09 3.34 -4.62
CA ILE A 31 7.05 2.39 -4.23
C ILE A 31 7.74 1.18 -3.58
N ASP A 32 7.27 0.78 -2.41
CA ASP A 32 7.89 -0.28 -1.60
C ASP A 32 6.83 -0.95 -0.71
N GLY A 33 6.90 -2.28 -0.58
CA GLY A 33 6.09 -3.10 0.30
C GLY A 33 6.70 -3.32 1.69
N LYS A 34 5.96 -2.99 2.74
CA LYS A 34 6.35 -3.28 4.13
C LYS A 34 5.37 -4.22 4.81
N SER A 35 5.87 -5.34 5.33
CA SER A 35 5.07 -6.28 6.11
C SER A 35 4.61 -5.67 7.44
N LEU A 36 3.32 -5.80 7.75
CA LEU A 36 2.75 -5.31 9.00
C LEU A 36 2.93 -6.35 10.11
N LYS A 37 3.65 -5.99 11.18
CA LYS A 37 3.85 -6.85 12.35
C LYS A 37 2.49 -7.21 12.98
N ASN A 38 2.38 -8.43 13.52
CA ASN A 38 1.17 -8.98 14.14
C ASN A 38 -0.02 -9.23 13.19
N THR A 39 0.18 -9.19 11.87
CA THR A 39 -0.83 -9.64 10.88
C THR A 39 -0.61 -11.07 10.40
N VAL A 40 0.42 -11.73 10.93
CA VAL A 40 0.75 -13.11 10.57
C VAL A 40 -0.33 -14.06 11.10
N SER A 41 -0.92 -14.82 10.19
CA SER A 41 -1.81 -15.95 10.48
C SER A 41 -1.13 -17.25 10.02
N ASN A 42 -1.49 -18.38 10.65
CA ASN A 42 -0.93 -19.71 10.34
C ASN A 42 0.61 -19.73 10.37
N TYR A 43 1.21 -19.03 11.33
CA TYR A 43 2.65 -18.76 11.39
C TYR A 43 3.54 -20.01 11.44
N ASP A 44 2.98 -21.13 11.89
CA ASP A 44 3.68 -22.38 12.18
C ASP A 44 3.68 -23.37 11.02
N ASN A 45 3.08 -23.02 9.87
CA ASN A 45 2.93 -23.95 8.77
C ASN A 45 3.03 -23.30 7.38
N ALA A 46 3.04 -24.14 6.35
CA ALA A 46 3.15 -23.71 4.96
C ALA A 46 1.97 -22.85 4.47
N LYS A 47 0.91 -22.67 5.26
CA LYS A 47 -0.23 -21.75 5.03
C LYS A 47 -0.04 -20.38 5.68
N GLN A 48 1.16 -20.08 6.21
CA GLN A 48 1.51 -18.75 6.73
C GLN A 48 1.05 -17.65 5.78
N ASN A 49 0.35 -16.65 6.31
CA ASN A 49 -0.09 -15.50 5.56
C ASN A 49 0.18 -14.24 6.37
N LEU A 50 0.60 -13.17 5.71
CA LEU A 50 0.84 -11.87 6.33
C LEU A 50 0.28 -10.77 5.44
N ILE A 51 -0.07 -9.64 6.06
CA ILE A 51 -0.51 -8.46 5.34
C ILE A 51 0.70 -7.53 5.16
N SER A 52 0.96 -7.14 3.92
CA SER A 52 1.91 -6.08 3.59
C SER A 52 1.18 -4.83 3.13
N CYS A 53 1.74 -3.68 3.46
CA CYS A 53 1.30 -2.40 2.95
C CYS A 53 2.31 -1.92 1.92
N VAL A 54 1.89 -1.80 0.66
CA VAL A 54 2.65 -1.18 -0.42
C VAL A 54 2.32 0.31 -0.42
N SER A 55 3.33 1.17 -0.38
CA SER A 55 3.15 2.62 -0.28
C SER A 55 3.88 3.37 -1.37
N ALA A 56 3.26 4.40 -1.95
CA ALA A 56 3.88 5.32 -2.90
C ALA A 56 4.33 6.61 -2.21
N PHE A 57 5.64 6.76 -2.00
CA PHE A 57 6.22 7.91 -1.32
C PHE A 57 6.74 8.95 -2.31
N ALA A 58 6.25 10.18 -2.18
CA ALA A 58 6.61 11.33 -2.99
C ALA A 58 7.75 12.12 -2.35
N HIS A 59 8.90 12.17 -3.01
CA HIS A 59 10.12 12.73 -2.40
C HIS A 59 10.07 14.24 -2.18
N GLN A 60 9.51 14.99 -3.13
CA GLN A 60 9.50 16.46 -3.04
C GLN A 60 8.52 16.92 -1.96
N ARG A 61 7.36 16.25 -1.87
CA ARG A 61 6.31 16.54 -0.88
C ARG A 61 6.52 15.89 0.48
N ARG A 62 7.39 14.88 0.55
CA ARG A 62 7.69 14.10 1.76
C ARG A 62 6.46 13.43 2.38
N LEU A 63 5.57 12.91 1.53
CA LEU A 63 4.34 12.26 1.96
C LEU A 63 4.05 11.01 1.15
N VAL A 64 3.21 10.13 1.71
CA VAL A 64 2.69 8.96 1.02
C VAL A 64 1.41 9.36 0.28
N LEU A 65 1.42 9.17 -1.04
CA LEU A 65 0.33 9.54 -1.95
C LEU A 65 -0.81 8.53 -1.96
N GLY A 66 -0.50 7.27 -1.64
CA GLY A 66 -1.47 6.20 -1.57
C GLY A 66 -0.82 4.92 -1.09
N VAL A 67 -1.67 4.01 -0.65
CA VAL A 67 -1.28 2.68 -0.19
C VAL A 67 -2.16 1.61 -0.82
N LYS A 68 -1.64 0.39 -0.89
CA LYS A 68 -2.42 -0.79 -1.19
C LYS A 68 -2.00 -1.95 -0.28
N MET A 69 -2.98 -2.62 0.29
CA MET A 69 -2.78 -3.77 1.18
C MET A 69 -2.70 -5.03 0.33
N MET A 70 -1.76 -5.91 0.66
CA MET A 70 -1.59 -7.19 0.00
C MET A 70 -1.51 -8.32 1.01
N SER A 71 -2.05 -9.47 0.62
CA SER A 71 -1.97 -10.73 1.37
C SER A 71 -0.97 -11.64 0.66
N ASN A 72 0.04 -12.13 1.39
CA ASN A 72 1.29 -12.69 0.85
C ASN A 72 1.17 -14.04 0.09
N LYS A 73 -0.04 -14.40 -0.37
CA LYS A 73 -0.35 -15.62 -1.14
C LYS A 73 -1.40 -15.44 -2.23
N GLN A 74 -2.07 -14.30 -2.28
CA GLN A 74 -3.06 -14.03 -3.31
C GLN A 74 -2.40 -13.35 -4.51
N GLU A 75 -1.47 -12.43 -4.26
CA GLU A 75 -0.94 -11.53 -5.28
C GLU A 75 0.55 -11.23 -5.05
N SER A 76 1.27 -10.96 -6.15
CA SER A 76 2.68 -10.53 -6.07
C SER A 76 2.77 -9.02 -5.85
N GLU A 77 3.78 -8.56 -5.12
CA GLU A 77 4.03 -7.12 -4.94
C GLU A 77 4.10 -6.36 -6.27
N ILE A 78 4.67 -6.98 -7.32
CA ILE A 78 4.75 -6.39 -8.67
C ILE A 78 3.36 -6.04 -9.21
N TYR A 79 2.37 -6.91 -8.99
CA TYR A 79 1.00 -6.67 -9.42
C TYR A 79 0.37 -5.50 -8.64
N VAL A 80 0.52 -5.51 -7.32
CA VAL A 80 0.00 -4.47 -6.42
C VAL A 80 0.62 -3.11 -6.71
N VAL A 81 1.92 -3.07 -7.03
CA VAL A 81 2.62 -1.86 -7.47
C VAL A 81 1.99 -1.28 -8.73
N ARG A 82 1.64 -2.11 -9.72
CA ARG A 82 0.96 -1.65 -10.95
C ARG A 82 -0.40 -1.07 -10.65
N GLU A 83 -1.20 -1.74 -9.83
CA GLU A 83 -2.51 -1.22 -9.45
C GLU A 83 -2.41 0.10 -8.67
N LEU A 84 -1.36 0.28 -7.86
CA LEU A 84 -1.13 1.53 -7.14
C LEU A 84 -0.70 2.66 -8.08
N ILE A 85 0.07 2.35 -9.13
CA ILE A 85 0.41 3.30 -10.21
C ILE A 85 -0.86 3.75 -10.93
N ASP A 86 -1.74 2.82 -11.30
CA ASP A 86 -3.00 3.11 -11.99
C ASP A 86 -3.95 3.93 -11.10
N LEU A 87 -4.06 3.58 -9.80
CA LEU A 87 -4.89 4.29 -8.84
C LEU A 87 -4.49 5.77 -8.67
N LEU A 88 -3.19 6.05 -8.80
CA LEU A 88 -2.60 7.37 -8.60
C LEU A 88 -2.40 8.15 -9.90
N ASP A 89 -2.82 7.60 -11.04
CA ASP A 89 -2.69 8.21 -12.37
C ASP A 89 -1.23 8.63 -12.68
N LEU A 90 -0.30 7.70 -12.45
CA LEU A 90 1.14 7.93 -12.58
C LEU A 90 1.73 7.51 -13.95
N THR A 91 0.87 7.21 -14.93
CA THR A 91 1.25 6.72 -16.29
C THR A 91 0.85 7.68 -17.39
#